data_AF-A0A940L3C0-F1
#
_entry.id   AF-A0A940L3C0-F1
#
_cell.length_a   1.000
_cell.length_b   1.000
_cell.length_c   1.000
_cell.angle_alpha   90.00
_cell.angle_beta   90.00
_cell.angle_gamma   90.00
#
_symmetry.space_group_name_H-M   'P 1'
#
loop_
_entity.id
_entity.type
_entity.pdbx_description
1 polymer ?
#
loop_
_entity_poly.entity_id
_entity_poly.type
_entity_poly.pdbx_seq_one_letter_code
_entity_poly.pdbx_strand_id
1 'polypeptide(L)'
;MEFKKIYKPMMSAFLCTILLSGWTGKEKFVELEGYLNGRNSANFTQGAGNVVKTLNKGTRGEILDVQRLRSGSYGIKIKVLNGRAEGETLWVYHKEGDSELSLFATIPANWDKAQKTRKVATAQAARTEVDMPAAKQVEDNALNSAAIQQMSQAIEDGNQKVGKAEVCNTCNIVPTKTAKKPIIRKGTRSMSNRCSSLMNSQGKMGSDGRDVYEIMSEPRNKQYYTKSSSLGNFCPRFNQLTEDQKLQAWVWFWTALGMEESGCRPNILHGTRYPDGRILNPRAGWGLWTMEKDRNIRRDRGPECSNISTVKGQARCSIEIMKDNQLSRGYDARSGDQKYWGPTKGRRADRQMMPHMKRFVPCFQK
;
A
#
# COMPACT_ATOMS: atom_id res chain seq x y z
N MET A 1 1.63 57.38 -44.40
CA MET A 1 2.48 56.56 -43.52
C MET A 1 1.93 56.77 -42.12
N GLU A 2 1.31 55.75 -41.52
CA GLU A 2 1.18 55.48 -40.07
C GLU A 2 0.00 54.53 -39.83
N PHE A 3 0.33 53.24 -39.69
CA PHE A 3 -0.61 52.18 -39.32
C PHE A 3 -0.76 52.11 -37.80
N LYS A 4 -1.99 52.34 -37.32
CA LYS A 4 -2.41 52.09 -35.94
C LYS A 4 -2.18 50.62 -35.57
N LYS A 5 -1.42 50.36 -34.50
CA LYS A 5 -1.40 49.05 -33.81
C LYS A 5 -1.99 49.20 -32.41
N ILE A 6 -3.22 48.70 -32.26
CA ILE A 6 -3.92 48.52 -30.99
C ILE A 6 -3.44 47.19 -30.41
N TYR A 7 -2.68 47.24 -29.31
CA TYR A 7 -2.34 46.05 -28.52
C TYR A 7 -3.45 45.77 -27.51
N LYS A 8 -4.06 44.58 -27.59
CA LYS A 8 -4.93 44.03 -26.54
C LYS A 8 -4.09 43.22 -25.55
N PRO A 9 -4.24 43.39 -24.23
CA PRO A 9 -3.68 42.47 -23.25
C PRO A 9 -4.59 41.24 -23.16
N MET A 10 -4.07 40.07 -23.49
CA MET A 10 -4.77 38.79 -23.32
C MET A 10 -4.49 38.29 -21.90
N MET A 11 -5.39 38.67 -20.98
CA MET A 11 -5.39 38.24 -19.59
C MET A 11 -5.95 36.81 -19.50
N SER A 12 -5.08 35.80 -19.59
CA SER A 12 -5.46 34.40 -19.31
C SER A 12 -5.55 34.17 -17.80
N ALA A 13 -6.71 34.48 -17.24
CA ALA A 13 -7.13 34.04 -15.91
C ALA A 13 -7.52 32.56 -15.98
N PHE A 14 -6.56 31.65 -15.79
CA PHE A 14 -6.87 30.26 -15.45
C PHE A 14 -7.18 30.19 -13.95
N LEU A 15 -8.46 30.45 -13.64
CA LEU A 15 -9.05 30.25 -12.33
C LEU A 15 -9.17 28.74 -12.08
N CYS A 16 -8.05 28.10 -11.70
CA CYS A 16 -8.08 26.75 -11.17
C CYS A 16 -8.67 26.83 -9.76
N THR A 17 -10.00 26.85 -9.71
CA THR A 17 -10.77 26.77 -8.47
C THR A 17 -10.53 25.37 -7.91
N ILE A 18 -9.49 25.23 -7.08
CA ILE A 18 -9.36 24.09 -6.18
C ILE A 18 -10.56 24.23 -5.23
N LEU A 19 -11.65 23.56 -5.60
CA LEU A 19 -12.79 23.34 -4.74
C LEU A 19 -12.26 22.56 -3.54
N LEU A 20 -11.91 23.29 -2.48
CA LEU A 20 -11.84 22.75 -1.14
C LEU A 20 -13.26 22.28 -0.82
N SER A 21 -13.59 21.05 -1.24
CA SER A 21 -14.84 20.35 -0.95
C SER A 21 -14.85 19.91 0.51
N GLY A 22 -14.77 20.90 1.40
CA GLY A 22 -15.12 20.74 2.81
C GLY A 22 -16.62 20.50 2.88
N TRP A 23 -17.01 19.57 3.72
CA TRP A 23 -18.42 19.23 3.91
C TRP A 23 -19.16 20.42 4.54
N THR A 24 -20.07 21.05 3.80
CA THR A 24 -20.79 22.25 4.25
C THR A 24 -22.08 21.94 5.02
N GLY A 25 -22.51 20.68 5.03
CA GLY A 25 -23.78 20.22 5.60
C GLY A 25 -25.00 20.56 4.74
N LYS A 26 -24.81 21.17 3.56
CA LYS A 26 -25.88 21.54 2.62
C LYS A 26 -26.02 20.55 1.47
N GLU A 27 -25.11 19.58 1.38
CA GLU A 27 -25.06 18.59 0.33
C GLU A 27 -26.19 17.59 0.49
N LYS A 28 -26.97 17.41 -0.58
CA LYS A 28 -28.11 16.51 -0.66
C LYS A 28 -27.85 15.31 -1.58
N PHE A 29 -26.79 15.36 -2.37
CA PHE A 29 -26.48 14.36 -3.38
C PHE A 29 -25.01 13.98 -3.33
N VAL A 30 -24.72 12.75 -3.77
CA VAL A 30 -23.37 12.22 -3.88
C VAL A 30 -23.18 11.49 -5.21
N GLU A 31 -21.98 11.56 -5.77
CA GLU A 31 -21.49 10.69 -6.83
C GLU A 31 -20.20 10.00 -6.39
N LEU A 32 -20.13 8.68 -6.58
CA LEU A 32 -18.96 7.89 -6.24
C LEU A 32 -17.89 8.05 -7.33
N GLU A 33 -16.70 8.50 -6.94
CA GLU A 33 -15.55 8.63 -7.85
C GLU A 33 -14.73 7.35 -7.99
N GLY A 34 -14.97 6.38 -7.10
CA GLY A 34 -14.33 5.07 -7.09
C GLY A 34 -15.29 3.97 -6.61
N TYR A 35 -14.74 2.85 -6.16
CA TYR A 35 -15.54 1.70 -5.72
C TYR A 35 -15.67 1.75 -4.21
N LEU A 36 -16.90 1.72 -3.69
CA LEU A 36 -17.14 1.77 -2.24
C LEU A 36 -17.97 0.59 -1.76
N ASN A 37 -17.79 0.21 -0.49
CA ASN A 37 -18.62 -0.80 0.15
C ASN A 37 -19.89 -0.14 0.71
N GLY A 38 -21.04 -0.51 0.16
CA GLY A 38 -22.34 -0.19 0.73
C GLY A 38 -22.64 -1.11 1.91
N ARG A 39 -22.98 -0.51 3.05
CA ARG A 39 -23.27 -1.21 4.31
C ARG A 39 -24.73 -1.02 4.73
N ASN A 40 -25.29 -1.99 5.45
CA ASN A 40 -26.65 -1.86 5.99
C ASN A 40 -26.73 -1.08 7.31
N SER A 41 -25.58 -0.71 7.91
CA SER A 41 -25.51 0.11 9.12
C SER A 41 -24.28 1.03 9.10
N ALA A 42 -24.30 2.07 9.93
CA ALA A 42 -23.22 3.05 10.07
C ALA A 42 -21.98 2.51 10.83
N ASN A 43 -21.90 1.20 11.09
CA ASN A 43 -20.75 0.60 11.77
C ASN A 43 -19.64 0.28 10.77
N PHE A 44 -18.64 1.15 10.66
CA PHE A 44 -17.50 0.96 9.73
C PHE A 44 -16.33 0.17 10.33
N THR A 45 -16.49 -0.41 11.52
CA THR A 45 -15.43 -1.20 12.16
C THR A 45 -15.10 -2.47 11.37
N GLN A 46 -13.85 -2.92 11.49
CA GLN A 46 -13.40 -4.16 10.89
C GLN A 46 -14.10 -5.34 11.57
N GLY A 47 -14.79 -6.17 10.79
CA GLY A 47 -15.51 -7.35 11.31
C GLY A 47 -16.99 -7.11 11.60
N ALA A 48 -17.53 -5.90 11.38
CA ALA A 48 -18.94 -5.58 11.60
C ALA A 48 -19.93 -6.43 10.76
N GLY A 49 -19.47 -7.25 9.81
CA GLY A 49 -20.31 -8.17 9.04
C GLY A 49 -21.43 -7.50 8.23
N ASN A 50 -21.36 -6.19 8.03
CA ASN A 50 -22.46 -5.36 7.55
C ASN A 50 -22.27 -4.85 6.12
N VAL A 51 -21.23 -5.31 5.41
CA VAL A 51 -21.03 -5.02 3.99
C VAL A 51 -22.01 -5.88 3.20
N VAL A 52 -23.00 -5.24 2.58
CA VAL A 52 -24.03 -5.93 1.79
C VAL A 52 -23.69 -5.95 0.31
N LYS A 53 -23.00 -4.92 -0.20
CA LYS A 53 -22.55 -4.89 -1.60
C LYS A 53 -21.44 -3.88 -1.87
N THR A 54 -20.84 -3.99 -3.04
CA THR A 54 -19.92 -2.99 -3.59
C THR A 54 -20.65 -2.13 -4.61
N LEU A 55 -20.56 -0.82 -4.42
CA LEU A 55 -21.05 0.22 -5.31
C LEU A 55 -19.93 0.60 -6.27
N ASN A 56 -20.29 0.77 -7.54
CA ASN A 56 -19.33 1.08 -8.60
C ASN A 56 -19.07 2.58 -8.69
N LYS A 57 -17.95 2.95 -9.31
CA LYS A 57 -17.70 4.32 -9.76
C LYS A 57 -18.87 4.81 -10.62
N GLY A 58 -19.31 6.05 -10.38
CA GLY A 58 -20.47 6.69 -11.02
C GLY A 58 -21.81 6.31 -10.41
N THR A 59 -21.83 5.56 -9.29
CA THR A 59 -23.05 5.40 -8.50
C THR A 59 -23.43 6.75 -7.89
N ARG A 60 -24.70 7.11 -8.01
CA ARG A 60 -25.27 8.37 -7.54
C ARG A 60 -26.26 8.08 -6.43
N GLY A 61 -26.33 8.96 -5.46
CA GLY A 61 -27.25 8.79 -4.34
C GLY A 61 -27.78 10.11 -3.82
N GLU A 62 -28.99 10.07 -3.28
CA GLU A 62 -29.53 11.11 -2.42
C GLU A 62 -29.07 10.84 -0.99
N ILE A 63 -28.50 11.85 -0.32
CA ILE A 63 -28.05 11.77 1.06
C ILE A 63 -29.28 11.84 1.98
N LEU A 64 -29.49 10.78 2.75
CA LEU A 64 -30.60 10.68 3.70
C LEU A 64 -30.18 11.01 5.14
N ASP A 65 -28.96 10.64 5.52
CA ASP A 65 -28.44 10.81 6.87
C ASP A 65 -26.91 10.86 6.83
N VAL A 66 -26.30 11.56 7.78
CA VAL A 66 -24.85 11.58 7.94
C VAL A 66 -24.47 11.49 9.40
N GLN A 67 -23.63 10.50 9.71
CA GLN A 67 -23.17 10.24 11.07
C GLN A 67 -21.66 10.47 11.17
N ARG A 68 -21.25 11.34 12.09
CA ARG A 68 -19.84 11.51 12.44
C ARG A 68 -19.35 10.29 13.23
N LEU A 69 -18.26 9.71 12.75
CA LEU A 69 -17.61 8.53 13.34
C LEU A 69 -16.58 8.95 14.39
N ARG A 70 -16.12 7.98 15.19
CA ARG A 70 -15.15 8.24 16.26
C ARG A 70 -13.77 8.62 15.72
N SER A 71 -13.41 8.22 14.50
CA SER A 71 -12.20 8.71 13.80
C SER A 71 -12.24 10.19 13.45
N GLY A 72 -13.42 10.84 13.49
CA GLY A 72 -13.65 12.14 12.87
C GLY A 72 -14.05 12.06 11.39
N SER A 73 -14.07 10.87 10.80
CA SER A 73 -14.65 10.61 9.47
C SER A 73 -16.17 10.54 9.53
N TYR A 74 -16.83 10.29 8.41
CA TYR A 74 -18.28 10.32 8.29
C TYR A 74 -18.81 9.04 7.64
N GLY A 75 -19.93 8.53 8.15
CA GLY A 75 -20.78 7.59 7.46
C GLY A 75 -21.91 8.35 6.78
N ILE A 76 -22.09 8.19 5.48
CA ILE A 76 -23.16 8.84 4.71
C ILE A 76 -24.16 7.77 4.31
N LYS A 77 -25.41 7.89 4.77
CA LYS A 77 -26.52 7.04 4.33
C LYS A 77 -27.10 7.61 3.06
N ILE A 78 -27.11 6.82 1.99
CA ILE A 78 -27.57 7.24 0.68
C ILE A 78 -28.69 6.35 0.15
N LYS A 79 -29.67 6.96 -0.51
CA LYS A 79 -30.61 6.27 -1.39
C LYS A 79 -30.03 6.27 -2.80
N VAL A 80 -29.70 5.10 -3.32
CA VAL A 80 -29.03 4.98 -4.62
C VAL A 80 -30.02 5.33 -5.74
N LEU A 81 -29.61 6.21 -6.64
CA LEU A 81 -30.45 6.76 -7.72
C LEU A 81 -30.21 6.08 -9.07
N ASN A 82 -29.18 5.26 -9.22
CA ASN A 82 -28.86 4.57 -10.47
C ASN A 82 -28.11 3.24 -10.27
N GLY A 83 -28.12 2.42 -11.31
CA GLY A 83 -27.33 1.20 -11.38
C GLY A 83 -28.00 0.01 -10.71
N ARG A 84 -27.20 -1.00 -10.32
CA ARG A 84 -27.74 -2.28 -9.81
C ARG A 84 -28.36 -2.21 -8.42
N ALA A 85 -28.05 -1.17 -7.66
CA ALA A 85 -28.57 -0.97 -6.31
C ALA A 85 -29.60 0.17 -6.26
N GLU A 86 -30.12 0.61 -7.42
CA GLU A 86 -31.11 1.69 -7.52
C GLU A 86 -32.32 1.43 -6.60
N GLY A 87 -32.70 2.46 -5.84
CA GLY A 87 -33.76 2.41 -4.83
C GLY A 87 -33.30 1.93 -3.45
N GLU A 88 -32.15 1.26 -3.33
CA GLU A 88 -31.67 0.77 -2.05
C GLU A 88 -31.04 1.87 -1.19
N THR A 89 -31.10 1.67 0.13
CA THR A 89 -30.51 2.57 1.12
C THR A 89 -29.29 1.94 1.75
N LEU A 90 -28.14 2.59 1.64
CA LEU A 90 -26.84 2.05 2.04
C LEU A 90 -25.98 3.11 2.73
N TRP A 91 -25.16 2.68 3.69
CA TRP A 91 -24.13 3.51 4.29
C TRP A 91 -22.81 3.40 3.52
N VAL A 92 -22.21 4.53 3.18
CA VAL A 92 -20.88 4.65 2.56
C VAL A 92 -19.95 5.46 3.45
N TYR A 93 -18.64 5.19 3.36
CA TYR A 93 -17.62 5.86 4.17
C TYR A 93 -17.13 7.11 3.46
N HIS A 94 -16.93 8.19 4.22
CA HIS A 94 -16.39 9.46 3.76
C HIS A 94 -15.32 9.97 4.72
N LYS A 95 -14.15 10.34 4.19
CA LYS A 95 -13.07 10.96 4.95
C LYS A 95 -12.66 12.26 4.28
N GLU A 96 -12.68 13.35 5.04
CA GLU A 96 -12.31 14.67 4.53
C GLU A 96 -10.88 14.68 3.98
N GLY A 97 -10.70 15.23 2.77
CA GLY A 97 -9.41 15.29 2.05
C GLY A 97 -8.95 13.99 1.37
N ASP A 98 -9.65 12.87 1.57
CA ASP A 98 -9.25 11.54 1.07
C ASP A 98 -10.51 10.69 0.84
N SER A 99 -11.43 11.19 0.02
CA SER A 99 -12.72 10.56 -0.23
C SER A 99 -12.92 10.31 -1.72
N GLU A 100 -13.32 9.08 -2.07
CA GLU A 100 -13.82 8.74 -3.41
C GLU A 100 -15.29 9.17 -3.59
N LEU A 101 -15.69 10.31 -3.03
CA LEU A 101 -17.05 10.85 -3.08
C LEU A 101 -17.01 12.32 -3.48
N SER A 102 -17.79 12.66 -4.48
CA SER A 102 -18.13 14.05 -4.82
C SER A 102 -19.50 14.37 -4.24
N LEU A 103 -19.59 15.41 -3.40
CA LEU A 103 -20.81 15.84 -2.72
C LEU A 103 -21.40 17.08 -3.40
N PHE A 104 -22.73 17.15 -3.53
CA PHE A 104 -23.43 18.24 -4.22
C PHE A 104 -24.67 18.72 -3.45
N ALA A 105 -24.90 20.04 -3.43
CA ALA A 105 -26.10 20.64 -2.85
C ALA A 105 -27.36 20.40 -3.70
N THR A 106 -27.20 20.36 -5.02
CA THR A 106 -28.26 20.11 -6.01
C THR A 106 -27.80 19.08 -7.03
N ILE A 107 -28.75 18.46 -7.73
CA ILE A 107 -28.44 17.50 -8.80
C ILE A 107 -27.66 18.24 -9.91
N PRO A 108 -26.43 17.81 -10.24
CA PRO A 108 -25.68 18.40 -11.35
C PRO A 108 -26.39 18.23 -12.69
N ALA A 109 -26.44 19.28 -13.52
CA ALA A 109 -27.12 19.26 -14.83
C ALA A 109 -26.50 18.27 -15.84
N ASN A 110 -25.29 17.79 -15.59
CA ASN A 110 -24.62 16.77 -16.41
C ASN A 110 -25.01 15.33 -16.02
N TRP A 111 -25.77 15.12 -14.95
CA TRP A 111 -26.20 13.79 -14.54
C TRP A 111 -27.09 13.13 -15.60
N ASP A 112 -27.99 13.89 -16.23
CA ASP A 112 -28.87 13.39 -17.29
C ASP A 112 -28.13 12.99 -18.57
N LYS A 113 -26.93 13.54 -18.78
CA LYS A 113 -26.08 13.26 -19.95
C LYS A 113 -25.14 12.09 -19.75
N ALA A 114 -24.96 11.62 -18.51
CA ALA A 114 -24.03 10.54 -18.22
C ALA A 114 -24.61 9.19 -18.67
N GLN A 115 -23.84 8.46 -19.49
CA GLN A 115 -24.25 7.16 -19.99
C GLN A 115 -24.59 6.21 -18.84
N LYS A 116 -25.75 5.54 -18.93
CA LYS A 116 -26.11 4.42 -18.04
C LYS A 116 -24.93 3.46 -17.97
N THR A 117 -24.37 3.29 -16.78
CA THR A 117 -23.17 2.46 -16.56
C THR A 117 -23.42 1.04 -17.09
N ARG A 118 -22.61 0.60 -18.06
CA ARG A 118 -22.70 -0.75 -18.64
C ARG A 118 -22.55 -1.80 -17.54
N LYS A 119 -23.31 -2.90 -17.65
CA LYS A 119 -23.23 -4.07 -16.75
C LYS A 119 -21.80 -4.62 -16.70
N VAL A 120 -21.01 -4.27 -15.68
CA VAL A 120 -19.74 -4.94 -15.38
C VAL A 120 -20.07 -6.19 -14.57
N ALA A 121 -19.84 -7.38 -15.15
CA ALA A 121 -20.24 -8.66 -14.54
C ALA A 121 -19.38 -9.06 -13.33
N THR A 122 -18.26 -8.40 -13.07
CA THR A 122 -17.32 -8.78 -12.01
C THR A 122 -16.55 -7.57 -11.48
N ALA A 123 -17.18 -6.79 -10.59
CA ALA A 123 -16.44 -5.83 -9.77
C ALA A 123 -15.94 -6.56 -8.51
N GLN A 124 -14.62 -6.58 -8.29
CA GLN A 124 -14.04 -7.04 -7.03
C GLN A 124 -14.47 -6.10 -5.91
N ALA A 125 -14.73 -6.65 -4.71
CA ALA A 125 -15.16 -5.87 -3.58
C ALA A 125 -14.20 -4.69 -3.31
N ALA A 126 -14.76 -3.50 -3.16
CA ALA A 126 -14.01 -2.29 -2.82
C ALA A 126 -13.17 -2.52 -1.56
N ARG A 127 -12.01 -1.87 -1.46
CA ARG A 127 -11.21 -1.92 -0.23
C ARG A 127 -12.05 -1.35 0.91
N THR A 128 -12.14 -2.10 2.00
CA THR A 128 -12.81 -1.64 3.21
C THR A 128 -11.88 -0.71 3.96
N GLU A 129 -12.15 0.60 3.92
CA GLU A 129 -11.47 1.57 4.78
C GLU A 129 -11.90 1.40 6.24
N VAL A 130 -10.96 1.65 7.16
CA VAL A 130 -11.08 1.33 8.59
C VAL A 130 -11.19 2.61 9.39
N ASP A 131 -12.24 2.73 10.19
CA ASP A 131 -12.35 3.71 11.27
C ASP A 131 -11.26 3.41 12.33
N MET A 132 -10.22 4.24 12.39
CA MET A 132 -9.21 4.23 13.44
C MET A 132 -9.48 5.38 14.41
N PRO A 133 -9.37 5.18 15.74
CA PRO A 133 -9.57 6.25 16.71
C PRO A 133 -8.62 7.42 16.40
N ALA A 134 -9.14 8.65 16.53
CA ALA A 134 -8.39 9.86 16.27
C ALA A 134 -7.08 9.87 17.08
N ALA A 135 -5.96 9.66 16.40
CA ALA A 135 -4.65 9.97 16.96
C ALA A 135 -4.49 11.49 16.96
N LYS A 136 -3.94 12.07 18.04
CA LYS A 136 -3.53 13.49 18.07
C LYS A 136 -2.73 13.79 16.81
N GLN A 137 -3.21 14.77 16.04
CA GLN A 137 -2.53 15.26 14.84
C GLN A 137 -1.11 15.68 15.21
N VAL A 138 -0.14 15.00 14.62
CA VAL A 138 1.21 15.52 14.46
C VAL A 138 1.18 16.29 13.15
N GLU A 139 1.54 17.56 13.19
CA GLU A 139 1.61 18.46 12.04
C GLU A 139 2.53 17.87 10.97
N ASP A 140 1.97 17.58 9.80
CA ASP A 140 2.72 17.21 8.61
C ASP A 140 3.28 18.49 7.95
N ASN A 141 4.61 18.61 7.97
CA ASN A 141 5.33 19.63 7.24
C ASN A 141 5.33 19.34 5.73
N ALA A 142 5.19 20.42 4.98
CA ALA A 142 5.13 20.54 3.53
C ALA A 142 6.04 19.58 2.74
N LEU A 143 5.43 18.81 1.84
CA LEU A 143 6.11 18.03 0.81
C LEU A 143 6.00 18.76 -0.54
N ASN A 144 7.18 19.03 -1.10
CA ASN A 144 7.48 19.85 -2.27
C ASN A 144 6.64 19.55 -3.53
N SER A 145 5.94 20.58 -4.00
CA SER A 145 5.28 20.67 -5.31
C SER A 145 6.22 20.46 -6.51
N ALA A 146 7.53 20.68 -6.33
CA ALA A 146 8.54 20.51 -7.37
C ALA A 146 8.70 19.04 -7.83
N ALA A 147 8.50 18.06 -6.93
CA ALA A 147 8.64 16.64 -7.27
C ALA A 147 7.48 16.14 -8.16
N ILE A 148 6.28 16.72 -7.99
CA ILE A 148 5.10 16.39 -8.79
C ILE A 148 5.19 16.99 -10.20
N GLN A 149 5.77 18.19 -10.31
CA GLN A 149 6.03 18.84 -11.61
C GLN A 149 7.10 18.10 -12.42
N GLN A 150 8.21 17.68 -11.80
CA GLN A 150 9.24 16.89 -12.51
C GLN A 150 8.71 15.54 -13.01
N MET A 151 7.81 14.90 -12.27
CA MET A 151 7.24 13.62 -12.64
C MET A 151 6.24 13.72 -13.79
N SER A 152 5.48 14.82 -13.84
CA SER A 152 4.53 15.10 -14.93
C SER A 152 5.26 15.43 -16.24
N GLN A 153 6.36 16.20 -16.17
CA GLN A 153 7.20 16.52 -17.32
C GLN A 153 7.84 15.26 -17.94
N ALA A 154 8.33 14.33 -17.12
CA ALA A 154 8.93 13.09 -17.59
C ALA A 154 7.93 12.16 -18.31
N ILE A 155 6.64 12.23 -17.95
CA ILE A 155 5.56 11.47 -18.61
C ILE A 155 5.21 12.11 -19.95
N GLU A 156 5.13 13.44 -20.02
CA GLU A 156 4.89 14.17 -21.27
C GLU A 156 6.04 13.99 -22.28
N ASP A 157 7.29 14.08 -21.82
CA ASP A 157 8.47 13.83 -22.66
C ASP A 157 8.53 12.37 -23.15
N GLY A 158 8.09 11.43 -22.32
CA GLY A 158 7.94 10.02 -22.68
C GLY A 158 6.89 9.82 -23.76
N ASN A 159 5.74 10.48 -23.65
CA ASN A 159 4.63 10.37 -24.60
C ASN A 159 4.93 11.07 -25.94
N GLN A 160 5.66 12.20 -25.94
CA GLN A 160 6.09 12.86 -27.18
C GLN A 160 7.08 12.00 -28.00
N LYS A 161 7.90 11.18 -27.35
CA LYS A 161 8.82 10.26 -28.03
C LYS A 161 8.14 9.06 -28.69
N VAL A 162 6.90 8.74 -28.31
CA VAL A 162 6.12 7.64 -28.92
C VAL A 162 5.43 8.08 -30.22
N GLY A 163 5.27 9.39 -30.45
CA GLY A 163 4.58 9.95 -31.63
C GLY A 163 5.40 9.98 -32.94
N LYS A 164 6.64 9.48 -32.95
CA LYS A 164 7.50 9.46 -34.15
C LYS A 164 8.10 8.08 -34.44
N ALA A 165 7.36 7.01 -34.17
CA ALA A 165 7.73 5.69 -34.65
C ALA A 165 7.33 5.55 -36.12
N GLU A 166 8.32 5.47 -37.01
CA GLU A 166 8.13 5.05 -38.41
C GLU A 166 7.36 3.73 -38.47
N VAL A 167 6.47 3.63 -39.45
CA VAL A 167 5.68 2.45 -39.76
C VAL A 167 6.63 1.27 -40.02
N CYS A 168 6.65 0.32 -39.09
CA CYS A 168 7.47 -0.87 -39.19
C CYS A 168 6.88 -1.83 -40.24
N ASN A 169 7.41 -1.79 -41.47
CA ASN A 169 7.01 -2.67 -42.59
C ASN A 169 7.56 -4.10 -42.48
N THR A 170 8.19 -4.47 -41.36
CA THR A 170 8.59 -5.84 -41.03
C THR A 170 8.20 -6.13 -39.58
N CYS A 171 6.90 -6.35 -39.37
CA CYS A 171 6.39 -6.80 -38.07
C CYS A 171 6.86 -8.25 -37.80
N ASN A 172 8.10 -8.38 -37.31
CA ASN A 172 8.51 -9.57 -36.59
C ASN A 172 7.56 -9.76 -35.41
N ILE A 173 6.92 -10.92 -35.41
CA ILE A 173 5.98 -11.47 -34.42
C ILE A 173 6.15 -10.78 -33.06
N VAL A 174 5.18 -9.92 -32.71
CA VAL A 174 5.12 -9.33 -31.37
C VAL A 174 5.15 -10.51 -30.38
N PRO A 175 6.20 -10.66 -29.55
CA PRO A 175 6.28 -11.76 -28.62
C PRO A 175 5.02 -11.72 -27.78
N THR A 176 4.20 -12.76 -27.92
CA THR A 176 2.91 -12.87 -27.26
C THR A 176 3.20 -12.71 -25.78
N LYS A 177 2.73 -11.61 -25.16
CA LYS A 177 2.95 -11.29 -23.75
C LYS A 177 2.40 -12.45 -22.94
N THR A 178 3.22 -13.46 -22.69
CA THR A 178 2.85 -14.61 -21.90
C THR A 178 2.60 -14.04 -20.53
N ALA A 179 1.34 -14.05 -20.10
CA ALA A 179 0.95 -13.49 -18.82
C ALA A 179 1.82 -14.19 -17.75
N LYS A 180 2.81 -13.48 -17.21
CA LYS A 180 3.71 -14.04 -16.20
C LYS A 180 2.82 -14.49 -15.05
N LYS A 181 2.81 -15.80 -14.80
CA LYS A 181 2.07 -16.37 -13.66
C LYS A 181 2.54 -15.65 -12.38
N PRO A 182 1.63 -15.30 -11.46
CA PRO A 182 2.02 -14.65 -10.22
C PRO A 182 2.98 -15.56 -9.45
N ILE A 183 4.07 -14.99 -8.93
CA ILE A 183 5.05 -15.74 -8.13
C ILE A 183 4.59 -15.93 -6.67
N ILE A 184 3.49 -15.26 -6.29
CA ILE A 184 2.83 -15.42 -5.00
C ILE A 184 1.46 -16.09 -5.22
N ARG A 185 1.25 -17.24 -4.59
CA ARG A 185 -0.04 -17.94 -4.53
C ARG A 185 -1.00 -17.25 -3.55
N LYS A 186 -2.30 -17.40 -3.82
CA LYS A 186 -3.33 -17.13 -2.83
C LYS A 186 -3.19 -18.14 -1.68
N GLY A 187 -3.35 -17.66 -0.45
CA GLY A 187 -3.31 -18.50 0.76
C GLY A 187 -4.49 -18.17 1.67
N THR A 188 -4.71 -19.01 2.68
CA THR A 188 -5.77 -18.82 3.69
C THR A 188 -5.54 -17.57 4.53
N ARG A 189 -4.27 -17.21 4.78
CA ARG A 189 -3.89 -15.97 5.45
C ARG A 189 -3.59 -14.89 4.41
N SER A 190 -4.44 -13.87 4.34
CA SER A 190 -4.25 -12.75 3.43
C SER A 190 -3.08 -11.87 3.87
N MET A 191 -2.38 -11.31 2.88
CA MET A 191 -1.38 -10.26 3.14
C MET A 191 -2.13 -8.92 3.17
N SER A 192 -1.85 -8.07 4.17
CA SER A 192 -2.42 -6.72 4.22
C SER A 192 -2.05 -5.95 2.95
N ASN A 193 -3.00 -5.17 2.41
CA ASN A 193 -2.71 -4.27 1.29
C ASN A 193 -1.62 -3.24 1.63
N ARG A 194 -1.42 -2.92 2.91
CA ARG A 194 -0.33 -2.03 3.35
C ARG A 194 1.06 -2.58 3.01
N CYS A 195 1.19 -3.90 2.93
CA CYS A 195 2.45 -4.54 2.57
C CYS A 195 2.81 -4.40 1.08
N SER A 196 1.91 -3.85 0.24
CA SER A 196 2.19 -3.69 -1.19
C SER A 196 3.30 -2.68 -1.49
N SER A 197 3.66 -1.80 -0.55
CA SER A 197 4.85 -0.95 -0.70
C SER A 197 6.14 -1.78 -0.68
N LEU A 198 6.15 -2.91 0.04
CA LEU A 198 7.21 -3.92 0.00
C LEU A 198 7.00 -4.86 -1.20
N MET A 199 6.05 -5.79 -1.10
CA MET A 199 5.73 -6.72 -2.19
C MET A 199 4.24 -7.05 -2.19
N ASN A 200 3.60 -6.93 -3.35
CA ASN A 200 2.17 -7.19 -3.49
C ASN A 200 1.85 -8.69 -3.63
N SER A 201 0.55 -9.01 -3.70
CA SER A 201 0.04 -10.38 -3.81
C SER A 201 0.38 -11.12 -5.11
N GLN A 202 0.99 -10.45 -6.08
CA GLN A 202 1.45 -11.02 -7.34
C GLN A 202 2.97 -11.22 -7.34
N GLY A 203 3.66 -10.71 -6.30
CA GLY A 203 5.12 -10.72 -6.17
C GLY A 203 5.82 -9.55 -6.83
N LYS A 204 5.08 -8.51 -7.25
CA LYS A 204 5.68 -7.26 -7.73
C LYS A 204 6.11 -6.42 -6.53
N MET A 205 7.36 -5.97 -6.53
CA MET A 205 7.89 -5.07 -5.52
C MET A 205 7.31 -3.66 -5.66
N GLY A 206 6.94 -3.06 -4.53
CA GLY A 206 6.66 -1.63 -4.43
C GLY A 206 7.95 -0.81 -4.28
N SER A 207 7.82 0.46 -3.90
CA SER A 207 8.98 1.35 -3.66
C SER A 207 9.90 0.79 -2.57
N ASP A 208 9.34 0.48 -1.42
CA ASP A 208 10.08 0.05 -0.24
C ASP A 208 10.71 -1.32 -0.44
N GLY A 209 10.04 -2.20 -1.20
CA GLY A 209 10.59 -3.52 -1.52
C GLY A 209 11.78 -3.44 -2.46
N ARG A 210 11.81 -2.44 -3.35
CA ARG A 210 13.00 -2.16 -4.17
C ARG A 210 14.15 -1.66 -3.32
N ASP A 211 13.90 -0.81 -2.31
CA ASP A 211 14.93 -0.40 -1.35
C ASP A 211 15.50 -1.61 -0.58
N VAL A 212 14.63 -2.50 -0.10
CA VAL A 212 15.05 -3.75 0.58
C VAL A 212 15.90 -4.62 -0.36
N TYR A 213 15.46 -4.80 -1.61
CA TYR A 213 16.21 -5.53 -2.62
C TYR A 213 17.59 -4.91 -2.86
N GLU A 214 17.64 -3.58 -3.08
CA GLU A 214 18.86 -2.82 -3.35
C GLU A 214 19.88 -3.02 -2.23
N ILE A 215 19.47 -2.84 -0.97
CA ILE A 215 20.35 -3.00 0.20
C ILE A 215 20.92 -4.42 0.29
N MET A 216 20.11 -5.46 0.04
CA MET A 216 20.60 -6.84 0.04
C MET A 216 21.47 -7.15 -1.18
N SER A 217 21.28 -6.44 -2.29
CA SER A 217 22.08 -6.62 -3.51
C SER A 217 23.46 -5.96 -3.45
N GLU A 218 23.71 -5.10 -2.47
CA GLU A 218 25.02 -4.46 -2.24
C GLU A 218 26.12 -5.53 -2.08
N PRO A 219 27.35 -5.31 -2.62
CA PRO A 219 28.43 -6.29 -2.54
C PRO A 219 28.70 -6.82 -1.13
N ARG A 220 28.63 -5.94 -0.12
CA ARG A 220 28.86 -6.28 1.30
C ARG A 220 27.79 -7.20 1.90
N ASN A 221 26.57 -7.21 1.34
CA ASN A 221 25.43 -7.97 1.85
C ASN A 221 25.10 -9.18 0.97
N LYS A 222 25.19 -9.02 -0.35
CA LYS A 222 24.72 -9.98 -1.35
C LYS A 222 25.18 -11.40 -1.09
N GLN A 223 26.47 -11.58 -0.81
CA GLN A 223 27.05 -12.92 -0.57
C GLN A 223 26.36 -13.69 0.56
N TYR A 224 25.85 -13.01 1.61
CA TYR A 224 25.18 -13.64 2.73
C TYR A 224 23.73 -14.01 2.38
N TYR A 225 23.05 -13.11 1.67
CA TYR A 225 21.66 -13.30 1.28
C TYR A 225 21.51 -14.29 0.12
N THR A 226 22.49 -14.43 -0.77
CA THR A 226 22.47 -15.42 -1.86
C THR A 226 23.17 -16.74 -1.52
N LYS A 227 23.83 -16.83 -0.35
CA LYS A 227 24.47 -18.05 0.16
C LYS A 227 23.49 -19.22 0.17
N SER A 228 24.00 -20.42 -0.14
CA SER A 228 23.21 -21.65 -0.09
C SER A 228 22.49 -21.80 1.25
N SER A 229 21.21 -22.13 1.18
CA SER A 229 20.32 -22.36 2.32
C SER A 229 20.16 -21.16 3.28
N SER A 230 20.45 -19.92 2.87
CA SER A 230 20.34 -18.75 3.78
C SER A 230 18.92 -18.49 4.31
N LEU A 231 17.87 -18.86 3.57
CA LEU A 231 16.48 -18.84 4.05
C LEU A 231 16.06 -20.14 4.78
N GLY A 232 16.88 -21.18 4.78
CA GLY A 232 16.60 -22.47 5.40
C GLY A 232 15.23 -23.03 5.01
N ASN A 233 14.48 -23.50 6.02
CA ASN A 233 13.16 -24.10 5.82
C ASN A 233 12.08 -23.11 5.34
N PHE A 234 12.33 -21.80 5.36
CA PHE A 234 11.42 -20.84 4.73
C PHE A 234 11.44 -20.92 3.21
N CYS A 235 12.49 -21.52 2.62
CA CYS A 235 12.58 -21.77 1.18
C CYS A 235 13.35 -23.08 0.89
N PRO A 236 12.69 -24.24 0.90
CA PRO A 236 13.35 -25.53 0.66
C PRO A 236 14.08 -25.63 -0.68
N ARG A 237 13.61 -24.91 -1.71
CA ARG A 237 14.23 -24.86 -3.05
C ARG A 237 15.25 -23.72 -3.21
N PHE A 238 15.69 -23.05 -2.14
CA PHE A 238 16.51 -21.83 -2.24
C PHE A 238 17.76 -21.98 -3.13
N ASN A 239 18.43 -23.14 -3.06
CA ASN A 239 19.66 -23.40 -3.82
C ASN A 239 19.44 -23.53 -5.32
N GLN A 240 18.19 -23.76 -5.76
CA GLN A 240 17.81 -23.90 -7.17
C GLN A 240 17.36 -22.56 -7.78
N LEU A 241 17.25 -21.52 -6.96
CA LEU A 241 16.86 -20.19 -7.40
C LEU A 241 18.06 -19.44 -7.98
N THR A 242 17.83 -18.61 -9.00
CA THR A 242 18.81 -17.63 -9.45
C THR A 242 19.10 -16.61 -8.34
N GLU A 243 20.22 -15.88 -8.42
CA GLU A 243 20.53 -14.86 -7.40
C GLU A 243 19.42 -13.81 -7.25
N ASP A 244 18.84 -13.34 -8.36
CA ASP A 244 17.70 -12.42 -8.34
C ASP A 244 16.48 -13.05 -7.65
N GLN A 245 16.14 -14.30 -7.97
CA GLN A 245 15.04 -15.01 -7.31
C GLN A 245 15.29 -15.23 -5.81
N LYS A 246 16.55 -15.45 -5.40
CA LYS A 246 16.94 -15.54 -3.99
C LYS A 246 16.69 -14.22 -3.27
N LEU A 247 17.10 -13.10 -3.86
CA LEU A 247 16.84 -11.77 -3.29
C LEU A 247 15.33 -11.44 -3.28
N GLN A 248 14.58 -11.83 -4.31
CA GLN A 248 13.11 -11.72 -4.31
C GLN A 248 12.46 -12.54 -3.18
N ALA A 249 12.93 -13.77 -2.93
CA ALA A 249 12.46 -14.59 -1.83
C ALA A 249 12.75 -13.92 -0.48
N TRP A 250 13.89 -13.26 -0.33
CA TRP A 250 14.21 -12.46 0.86
C TRP A 250 13.34 -11.20 1.01
N VAL A 251 13.02 -10.48 -0.07
CA VAL A 251 12.06 -9.37 0.00
C VAL A 251 10.68 -9.88 0.44
N TRP A 252 10.26 -11.04 -0.05
CA TRP A 252 9.03 -11.68 0.42
C TRP A 252 9.11 -12.07 1.90
N PHE A 253 10.25 -12.59 2.37
CA PHE A 253 10.49 -12.85 3.78
C PHE A 253 10.33 -11.58 4.63
N TRP A 254 10.96 -10.47 4.24
CA TRP A 254 10.84 -9.20 4.95
C TRP A 254 9.41 -8.64 4.90
N THR A 255 8.69 -8.87 3.81
CA THR A 255 7.26 -8.53 3.68
C THR A 255 6.41 -9.32 4.67
N ALA A 256 6.62 -10.65 4.74
CA ALA A 256 5.94 -11.52 5.68
C ALA A 256 6.26 -11.14 7.14
N LEU A 257 7.52 -10.83 7.43
CA LEU A 257 7.91 -10.40 8.77
C LEU A 257 7.29 -9.06 9.14
N GLY A 258 7.28 -8.09 8.23
CA GLY A 258 6.63 -6.79 8.45
C GLY A 258 5.12 -6.93 8.68
N MET A 259 4.47 -7.90 8.03
CA MET A 259 3.07 -8.22 8.28
C MET A 259 2.84 -8.77 9.71
N GLU A 260 3.70 -9.68 10.17
CA GLU A 260 3.56 -10.29 11.50
C GLU A 260 3.95 -9.33 12.63
N GLU A 261 4.91 -8.45 12.41
CA GLU A 261 5.40 -7.50 13.40
C GLU A 261 4.48 -6.28 13.51
N SER A 262 4.19 -5.60 12.38
CA SER A 262 3.53 -4.29 12.38
C SER A 262 2.26 -4.22 11.52
N GLY A 263 1.87 -5.31 10.85
CA GLY A 263 0.87 -5.25 9.78
C GLY A 263 1.31 -4.37 8.61
N CYS A 264 2.63 -4.26 8.39
CA CYS A 264 3.29 -3.36 7.46
C CYS A 264 2.98 -1.87 7.70
N ARG A 265 3.06 -1.44 8.96
CA ARG A 265 2.94 -0.02 9.35
C ARG A 265 4.34 0.50 9.71
N PRO A 266 4.91 1.43 8.91
CA PRO A 266 6.30 1.85 9.11
C PRO A 266 6.49 2.85 10.26
N ASN A 267 5.39 3.44 10.75
CA ASN A 267 5.41 4.48 11.78
C ASN A 267 4.55 4.06 12.97
N ILE A 268 4.84 2.89 13.55
CA ILE A 268 4.13 2.38 14.72
C ILE A 268 5.09 2.19 15.90
N LEU A 269 4.62 2.58 17.08
CA LEU A 269 5.26 2.25 18.34
C LEU A 269 4.79 0.87 18.80
N HIS A 270 5.75 -0.02 19.05
CA HIS A 270 5.47 -1.34 19.62
C HIS A 270 5.59 -1.26 21.13
N GLY A 271 4.55 -1.71 21.82
CA GLY A 271 4.49 -1.71 23.28
C GLY A 271 5.53 -2.63 23.93
N THR A 272 5.81 -2.38 25.21
CA THR A 272 6.67 -3.23 26.05
C THR A 272 5.89 -4.32 26.78
N ARG A 273 4.55 -4.22 26.82
CA ARG A 273 3.69 -5.11 27.59
C ARG A 273 2.48 -5.54 26.78
N TYR A 274 1.99 -6.74 27.08
CA TYR A 274 0.67 -7.21 26.68
C TYR A 274 -0.43 -6.47 27.46
N PRO A 275 -1.70 -6.52 27.00
CA PRO A 275 -2.83 -5.96 27.75
C PRO A 275 -2.99 -6.52 29.17
N ASP A 276 -2.52 -7.76 29.40
CA ASP A 276 -2.52 -8.42 30.70
C ASP A 276 -1.32 -8.05 31.60
N GLY A 277 -0.50 -7.09 31.18
CA GLY A 277 0.65 -6.58 31.94
C GLY A 277 1.94 -7.38 31.79
N ARG A 278 1.92 -8.57 31.18
CA ARG A 278 3.14 -9.36 30.91
C ARG A 278 4.09 -8.59 30.00
N ILE A 279 5.39 -8.69 30.27
CA ILE A 279 6.42 -8.02 29.45
C ILE A 279 6.51 -8.73 28.10
N LEU A 280 6.23 -8.00 27.03
CA LEU A 280 6.44 -8.42 25.65
C LEU A 280 7.90 -8.21 25.26
N ASN A 281 8.40 -7.00 25.52
CA ASN A 281 9.77 -6.57 25.25
C ASN A 281 10.25 -5.68 26.39
N PRO A 282 11.53 -5.73 26.78
CA PRO A 282 12.06 -4.86 27.83
C PRO A 282 12.05 -3.38 27.42
N ARG A 283 12.00 -3.09 26.11
CA ARG A 283 12.01 -1.74 25.53
C ARG A 283 11.00 -1.63 24.39
N ALA A 284 10.49 -0.42 24.17
CA ALA A 284 9.54 -0.17 23.09
C ALA A 284 10.23 -0.36 21.73
N GLY A 285 9.53 -0.94 20.76
CA GLY A 285 10.00 -1.06 19.39
C GLY A 285 9.43 0.03 18.47
N TRP A 286 9.97 0.15 17.27
CA TRP A 286 9.54 1.11 16.25
C TRP A 286 9.56 0.51 14.85
N GLY A 287 8.51 0.84 14.09
CA GLY A 287 8.45 0.65 12.64
C GLY A 287 8.11 -0.77 12.17
N LEU A 288 8.45 -1.07 10.91
CA LEU A 288 8.01 -2.27 10.19
C LEU A 288 8.39 -3.58 10.89
N TRP A 289 9.62 -3.63 11.40
CA TRP A 289 10.25 -4.84 11.96
C TRP A 289 10.62 -4.69 13.44
N THR A 290 9.90 -3.80 14.15
CA THR A 290 9.91 -3.71 15.62
C THR A 290 11.30 -3.47 16.25
N MET A 291 12.15 -2.66 15.61
CA MET A 291 13.50 -2.41 16.17
C MET A 291 13.42 -1.53 17.42
N GLU A 292 14.35 -1.62 18.37
CA GLU A 292 14.29 -0.85 19.62
C GLU A 292 14.13 0.64 19.32
N LYS A 293 13.19 1.37 19.94
CA LYS A 293 12.96 2.82 19.67
C LYS A 293 14.13 3.70 20.13
N ASP A 294 14.86 3.27 21.15
CA ASP A 294 16.01 3.97 21.71
C ASP A 294 17.20 3.91 20.75
N ARG A 295 17.69 5.08 20.33
CA ARG A 295 18.82 5.18 19.39
C ARG A 295 20.11 4.62 19.96
N ASN A 296 20.37 4.80 21.26
CA ASN A 296 21.64 4.38 21.85
C ASN A 296 21.74 2.86 21.85
N ILE A 297 20.65 2.17 22.21
CA ILE A 297 20.57 0.70 22.18
C ILE A 297 20.72 0.15 20.76
N ARG A 298 20.07 0.80 19.78
CA ARG A 298 20.19 0.37 18.37
C ARG A 298 21.60 0.54 17.82
N ARG A 299 22.35 1.56 18.23
CA ARG A 299 23.71 1.81 17.72
C ARG A 299 24.68 0.69 18.09
N ASP A 300 24.43 -0.04 19.17
CA ASP A 300 25.20 -1.23 19.53
C ASP A 300 25.05 -2.38 18.51
N ARG A 301 24.02 -2.29 17.62
CA ARG A 301 23.82 -3.20 16.48
C ARG A 301 24.57 -2.77 15.22
N GLY A 302 25.27 -1.64 15.25
CA GLY A 302 26.04 -1.12 14.14
C GLY A 302 25.59 0.28 13.66
N PRO A 303 26.42 0.94 12.83
CA PRO A 303 26.18 2.31 12.37
C PRO A 303 24.91 2.44 11.52
N GLU A 304 24.52 1.37 10.85
CA GLU A 304 23.35 1.30 9.98
C GLU A 304 22.02 1.39 10.75
N CYS A 305 22.06 1.17 12.06
CA CYS A 305 20.93 1.30 12.97
C CYS A 305 20.80 2.68 13.62
N SER A 306 21.64 3.64 13.19
CA SER A 306 21.66 5.01 13.73
C SER A 306 20.43 5.83 13.34
N ASN A 307 19.81 5.56 12.18
CA ASN A 307 18.61 6.23 11.70
C ASN A 307 17.59 5.24 11.13
N ILE A 308 16.44 5.13 11.80
CA ILE A 308 15.33 4.27 11.39
C ILE A 308 14.01 5.05 11.19
N SER A 309 14.09 6.36 10.95
CA SER A 309 12.90 7.20 10.74
C SER A 309 12.21 6.92 9.40
N THR A 310 12.91 6.31 8.44
CA THR A 310 12.39 5.94 7.11
C THR A 310 12.38 4.43 6.92
N VAL A 311 11.55 3.92 6.01
CA VAL A 311 11.52 2.48 5.68
C VAL A 311 12.88 1.98 5.19
N LYS A 312 13.60 2.76 4.37
CA LYS A 312 14.94 2.43 3.92
C LYS A 312 15.94 2.31 5.07
N GLY A 313 15.91 3.22 6.04
CA GLY A 313 16.74 3.15 7.25
C GLY A 313 16.38 1.94 8.13
N GLN A 314 15.08 1.67 8.29
CA GLN A 314 14.60 0.46 8.97
C GLN A 314 15.09 -0.82 8.29
N ALA A 315 15.06 -0.85 6.96
CA ALA A 315 15.48 -2.01 6.16
C ALA A 315 16.98 -2.23 6.30
N ARG A 316 17.78 -1.16 6.20
CA ARG A 316 19.23 -1.25 6.33
C ARG A 316 19.62 -1.80 7.70
N CYS A 317 19.08 -1.24 8.77
CA CYS A 317 19.34 -1.76 10.12
C CYS A 317 18.93 -3.24 10.26
N SER A 318 17.74 -3.61 9.80
CA SER A 318 17.23 -4.99 9.93
C SER A 318 18.05 -6.00 9.12
N ILE A 319 18.45 -5.64 7.90
CA ILE A 319 19.28 -6.49 7.03
C ILE A 319 20.66 -6.72 7.65
N GLU A 320 21.23 -5.70 8.28
CA GLU A 320 22.55 -5.79 8.90
C GLU A 320 22.49 -6.62 10.19
N ILE A 321 21.44 -6.45 11.02
CA ILE A 321 21.19 -7.32 12.19
C ILE A 321 21.05 -8.80 11.77
N MET A 322 20.27 -9.09 10.73
CA MET A 322 20.11 -10.47 10.22
C MET A 322 21.43 -11.03 9.69
N LYS A 323 22.21 -10.20 8.99
CA LYS A 323 23.54 -10.59 8.51
C LYS A 323 24.46 -10.94 9.69
N ASP A 324 24.61 -10.04 10.65
CA ASP A 324 25.65 -10.14 11.69
C ASP A 324 25.31 -11.15 12.79
N ASN A 325 24.03 -11.29 13.12
CA ASN A 325 23.58 -12.21 14.15
C ASN A 325 23.36 -13.64 13.63
N GLN A 326 23.07 -13.81 12.34
CA GLN A 326 22.68 -15.11 11.77
C GLN A 326 23.55 -15.50 10.57
N LEU A 327 23.41 -14.80 9.44
CA LEU A 327 23.91 -15.31 8.15
C LEU A 327 25.44 -15.37 8.08
N SER A 328 26.15 -14.39 8.64
CA SER A 328 27.62 -14.35 8.67
C SER A 328 28.22 -15.48 9.51
N ARG A 329 27.45 -15.98 10.48
CA ARG A 329 27.83 -17.07 11.38
C ARG A 329 27.52 -18.46 10.82
N GLY A 330 27.01 -18.53 9.59
CA GLY A 330 26.64 -19.78 8.94
C GLY A 330 25.24 -20.30 9.31
N TYR A 331 24.46 -19.54 10.08
CA TYR A 331 23.05 -19.86 10.32
C TYR A 331 22.18 -19.40 9.15
N ASP A 332 20.97 -19.94 9.08
CA ASP A 332 19.91 -19.48 8.20
C ASP A 332 18.94 -18.54 8.94
N ALA A 333 17.95 -18.00 8.23
CA ALA A 333 16.94 -17.10 8.78
C ALA A 333 16.14 -17.66 9.98
N ARG A 334 16.06 -18.99 10.13
CA ARG A 334 15.31 -19.71 11.16
C ARG A 334 16.22 -20.31 12.26
N SER A 335 17.48 -20.61 11.96
CA SER A 335 18.46 -21.17 12.91
C SER A 335 19.30 -20.08 13.61
N GLY A 336 20.14 -20.50 14.56
CA GLY A 336 20.95 -19.61 15.39
C GLY A 336 20.35 -19.28 16.77
N ASP A 337 21.22 -18.94 17.69
CA ASP A 337 20.95 -18.56 19.08
C ASP A 337 20.68 -17.06 19.23
N GLN A 338 21.31 -16.21 18.41
CA GLN A 338 21.19 -14.75 18.47
C GLN A 338 20.08 -14.14 17.60
N LYS A 339 19.00 -14.90 17.37
CA LYS A 339 17.85 -14.43 16.58
C LYS A 339 17.21 -13.19 17.20
N TYR A 340 17.03 -12.16 16.38
CA TYR A 340 16.42 -10.91 16.80
C TYR A 340 14.88 -11.02 16.83
N TRP A 341 14.25 -11.36 15.70
CA TRP A 341 12.79 -11.34 15.57
C TRP A 341 12.10 -12.54 16.20
N GLY A 342 11.02 -12.29 16.94
CA GLY A 342 10.20 -13.35 17.57
C GLY A 342 9.51 -14.29 16.56
N PRO A 343 8.91 -13.78 15.47
CA PRO A 343 8.21 -14.60 14.47
C PRO A 343 9.11 -15.62 13.75
N THR A 344 10.43 -15.51 13.80
CA THR A 344 11.35 -16.47 13.17
C THR A 344 11.77 -17.61 14.10
N LYS A 345 11.29 -17.62 15.37
CA LYS A 345 11.73 -18.56 16.40
C LYS A 345 10.82 -19.79 16.56
N GLY A 346 11.41 -20.99 16.52
CA GLY A 346 10.77 -22.25 16.93
C GLY A 346 9.39 -22.47 16.29
N ARG A 347 8.40 -22.86 17.12
CA ARG A 347 7.01 -23.08 16.67
C ARG A 347 6.32 -21.80 16.17
N ARG A 348 6.82 -20.60 16.53
CA ARG A 348 6.25 -19.34 16.02
C ARG A 348 6.57 -19.17 14.53
N ALA A 349 7.75 -19.57 14.08
CA ALA A 349 8.12 -19.60 12.65
C ALA A 349 7.09 -20.37 11.80
N ASP A 350 6.70 -21.55 12.26
CA ASP A 350 5.75 -22.40 11.54
C ASP A 350 4.32 -21.83 11.53
N ARG A 351 3.94 -21.12 12.60
CA ARG A 351 2.59 -20.53 12.73
C ARG A 351 2.46 -19.16 12.07
N GLN A 352 3.48 -18.33 12.15
CA GLN A 352 3.43 -16.92 11.76
C GLN A 352 4.01 -16.71 10.37
N MET A 353 5.25 -17.17 10.16
CA MET A 353 6.00 -16.90 8.93
C MET A 353 5.70 -17.91 7.81
N MET A 354 5.73 -19.21 8.10
CA MET A 354 5.57 -20.26 7.07
C MET A 354 4.27 -20.17 6.24
N PRO A 355 3.10 -19.79 6.78
CA PRO A 355 1.90 -19.61 5.97
C PRO A 355 2.07 -18.57 4.86
N HIS A 356 2.89 -17.54 5.10
CA HIS A 356 3.23 -16.55 4.09
C HIS A 356 4.31 -17.07 3.16
N MET A 357 5.37 -17.69 3.69
CA MET A 357 6.48 -18.18 2.88
C MET A 357 6.07 -19.25 1.88
N LYS A 358 5.18 -20.17 2.25
CA LYS A 358 4.62 -21.21 1.35
C LYS A 358 3.89 -20.65 0.13
N ARG A 359 3.53 -19.36 0.14
CA ARG A 359 2.90 -18.70 -1.01
C ARG A 359 3.92 -18.29 -2.07
N PHE A 360 5.21 -18.18 -1.75
CA PHE A 360 6.25 -17.86 -2.72
C PHE A 360 6.53 -19.09 -3.59
N VAL A 361 5.91 -19.11 -4.77
CA VAL A 361 5.91 -20.23 -5.72
C VAL A 361 7.30 -20.82 -5.98
N PRO A 362 8.34 -20.00 -6.29
CA PRO A 362 9.66 -20.54 -6.59
C PRO A 362 10.26 -21.39 -5.47
N CYS A 363 9.88 -21.16 -4.21
CA CYS A 363 10.42 -21.89 -3.07
C CYS A 363 9.78 -23.27 -2.84
N PHE A 364 8.58 -23.54 -3.38
CA PHE A 364 7.76 -24.67 -2.94
C PHE A 364 7.09 -25.49 -4.05
N GLN A 365 6.87 -24.93 -5.24
CA GLN A 365 6.44 -25.73 -6.39
C GLN A 365 7.64 -26.41 -7.02
N LYS A 366 7.50 -27.61 -7.57
CA LYS A 366 8.51 -28.29 -8.39
C LYS A 366 8.47 -27.76 -9.83
#